data_AF-A0A1V4W528-F1
#
_entry.id   AF-A0A1V4W528-F1
#
_cell.length_a   1.000
_cell.length_b   1.000
_cell.length_c   1.000
_cell.angle_alpha   90.00
_cell.angle_beta   90.00
_cell.angle_gamma   90.00
#
_symmetry.space_group_name_H-M   'P 1'
#
loop_
_entity.id
_entity.type
_entity.pdbx_description
1 polymer ?
#
loop_
_entity_poly.entity_id
_entity_poly.type
_entity_poly.pdbx_seq_one_letter_code
_entity_poly.pdbx_strand_id
1 'polypeptide(L)'
;MPGLPQPGLYGSLRLKGGGMAYEVAGREPEQIMDKVPEKSMRFALVRDLFIFWFVIFLAVLSWRNNVVLTVILILAYWIRYYFWPNREDHVLYVGGALLGPIAEIIATKVGIWHYTLPTFLNIPLWLPFAWGFAAVLILRIALGFVNRAVPVRGL
;
A
#
# COMPACT_ATOMS: atom_id res chain seq x y z
N MET A 1 53.05 -15.63 42.66
CA MET A 1 51.76 -15.68 41.94
C MET A 1 50.73 -16.38 42.80
N PRO A 2 49.74 -15.65 43.31
CA PRO A 2 48.52 -16.29 43.81
C PRO A 2 47.24 -15.63 43.29
N GLY A 3 46.32 -16.47 42.81
CA GLY A 3 44.88 -16.43 43.10
C GLY A 3 44.01 -15.33 42.49
N LEU A 4 43.30 -15.65 41.41
CA LEU A 4 42.01 -15.06 41.07
C LEU A 4 40.99 -15.19 42.22
N PRO A 5 40.21 -14.14 42.54
CA PRO A 5 38.96 -14.27 43.27
C PRO A 5 37.75 -14.31 42.31
N GLN A 6 37.05 -15.44 42.30
CA GLN A 6 35.59 -15.55 42.21
C GLN A 6 35.18 -16.20 43.56
N PRO A 7 33.98 -16.03 44.16
CA PRO A 7 32.67 -15.84 43.51
C PRO A 7 31.64 -14.97 44.31
N GLY A 8 30.44 -14.77 43.77
CA GLY A 8 29.22 -14.92 44.58
C GLY A 8 28.17 -13.78 44.61
N LEU A 9 26.95 -14.19 44.22
CA LEU A 9 25.63 -13.72 44.67
C LEU A 9 25.20 -12.27 44.39
N TYR A 10 24.29 -12.11 43.42
CA TYR A 10 22.96 -11.52 43.61
C TYR A 10 22.11 -12.12 42.47
N GLY A 11 21.18 -13.03 42.69
CA GLY A 11 19.95 -12.82 43.46
C GLY A 11 18.81 -13.19 42.52
N SER A 12 18.31 -14.42 42.64
CA SER A 12 17.16 -14.92 41.90
C SER A 12 15.89 -14.16 42.31
N LEU A 13 15.55 -13.10 41.58
CA LEU A 13 14.22 -12.49 41.65
C LEU A 13 13.36 -12.99 40.50
N ARG A 14 12.64 -14.07 40.82
CA ARG A 14 11.49 -14.55 40.05
C ARG A 14 10.33 -13.56 40.23
N LEU A 15 10.32 -12.48 39.46
CA LEU A 15 9.15 -11.61 39.34
C LEU A 15 8.26 -12.15 38.22
N LYS A 16 7.16 -12.76 38.65
CA LYS A 16 6.00 -13.11 37.83
C LYS A 16 5.42 -11.82 37.21
N GLY A 17 5.38 -11.75 35.88
CA GLY A 17 4.63 -10.74 35.13
C GLY A 17 5.51 -9.65 34.52
N GLY A 18 5.87 -9.82 33.24
CA GLY A 18 6.60 -8.79 32.49
C GLY A 18 7.32 -9.27 31.21
N GLY A 19 6.95 -10.43 30.65
CA GLY A 19 7.70 -11.12 29.59
C GLY A 19 7.63 -10.56 28.18
N MET A 20 7.49 -9.24 28.00
CA MET A 20 7.53 -8.62 26.66
C MET A 20 8.38 -7.35 26.55
N ALA A 21 8.85 -6.77 27.67
CA ALA A 21 9.55 -5.49 27.63
C ALA A 21 11.08 -5.62 27.59
N TYR A 22 11.66 -6.73 28.06
CA TYR A 22 13.12 -6.85 28.25
C TYR A 22 13.85 -7.59 27.13
N GLU A 23 13.15 -8.24 26.18
CA GLU A 23 13.79 -8.98 25.08
C GLU A 23 14.06 -8.13 23.83
N VAL A 24 13.83 -6.83 23.93
CA VAL A 24 14.08 -5.83 22.88
C VAL A 24 15.35 -5.02 23.15
N ALA A 25 15.82 -4.98 24.40
CA ALA A 25 16.94 -4.13 24.82
C ALA A 25 18.34 -4.66 24.42
N GLY A 26 18.43 -5.86 23.84
CA GLY A 26 19.69 -6.49 23.44
C GLY A 26 19.84 -6.74 21.93
N ARG A 27 18.92 -6.24 21.09
CA ARG A 27 19.08 -6.33 19.63
C ARG A 27 19.63 -5.02 19.10
N GLU A 28 20.82 -5.10 18.49
CA GLU A 28 21.36 -4.06 17.63
C GLU A 28 20.24 -3.54 16.69
N PRO A 29 20.06 -2.22 16.54
CA PRO A 29 18.99 -1.64 15.70
C PRO A 29 19.01 -2.16 14.26
N GLU A 30 20.18 -2.61 13.79
CA GLU A 30 20.39 -3.30 12.52
C GLU A 30 19.56 -4.60 12.39
N GLN A 31 19.42 -5.38 13.48
CA GLN A 31 18.64 -6.64 13.51
C GLN A 31 17.13 -6.44 13.58
N ILE A 32 16.66 -5.25 13.98
CA ILE A 32 15.24 -4.88 13.98
C ILE A 32 14.83 -4.42 12.57
N MET A 33 15.72 -3.71 11.87
CA MET A 33 15.52 -3.28 10.48
C MET A 33 15.58 -4.44 9.48
N ASP A 34 16.41 -5.46 9.73
CA ASP A 34 16.51 -6.67 8.89
C ASP A 34 15.30 -7.61 8.96
N LYS A 35 14.35 -7.35 9.88
CA LYS A 35 13.18 -8.21 10.13
C LYS A 35 11.85 -7.53 9.89
N VAL A 36 11.75 -6.55 8.98
CA VAL A 36 10.47 -6.34 8.31
C VAL A 36 10.24 -7.59 7.44
N PRO A 37 9.31 -8.49 7.80
CA PRO A 37 9.26 -9.79 7.14
C PRO A 37 8.82 -9.57 5.70
N GLU A 38 9.67 -9.95 4.75
CA GLU A 38 9.40 -9.95 3.30
C GLU A 38 8.02 -10.56 2.97
N LYS A 39 7.59 -11.53 3.78
CA LYS A 39 6.27 -12.16 3.74
C LYS A 39 5.13 -11.12 3.83
N SER A 40 5.21 -10.13 4.72
CA SER A 40 4.16 -9.13 4.91
C SER A 40 3.93 -8.26 3.66
N MET A 41 5.00 -7.94 2.93
CA MET A 41 4.93 -7.13 1.72
C MET A 41 4.33 -7.90 0.55
N ARG A 42 4.70 -9.18 0.41
CA ARG A 42 4.10 -10.08 -0.60
C ARG A 42 2.58 -10.25 -0.36
N PHE A 43 2.16 -10.45 0.89
CA PHE A 43 0.72 -10.52 1.23
C PHE A 43 -0.02 -9.21 0.94
N ALA A 44 0.59 -8.06 1.23
CA ALA A 44 0.00 -6.76 0.93
C ALA A 44 -0.17 -6.53 -0.59
N LEU A 45 0.83 -6.92 -1.39
CA LEU A 45 0.77 -6.82 -2.86
C LEU A 45 -0.29 -7.76 -3.46
N VAL A 46 -0.34 -9.03 -3.02
CA VAL A 46 -1.35 -9.99 -3.49
C VAL A 46 -2.75 -9.52 -3.14
N ARG A 47 -2.96 -9.01 -1.92
CA ARG A 47 -4.22 -8.40 -1.51
C ARG A 47 -4.59 -7.20 -2.38
N ASP A 48 -3.66 -6.29 -2.63
CA ASP A 48 -3.91 -5.09 -3.44
C ASP A 48 -4.23 -5.45 -4.90
N LEU A 49 -3.53 -6.44 -5.48
CA LEU A 49 -3.83 -6.99 -6.79
C LEU A 49 -5.21 -7.66 -6.84
N PHE A 50 -5.58 -8.40 -5.79
CA PHE A 50 -6.90 -9.01 -5.68
C PHE A 50 -8.01 -7.95 -5.60
N ILE A 51 -7.84 -6.91 -4.78
CA ILE A 51 -8.78 -5.78 -4.70
C ILE A 51 -8.90 -5.12 -6.07
N PHE A 52 -7.79 -4.87 -6.75
CA PHE A 52 -7.81 -4.23 -8.06
C PHE A 52 -8.50 -5.09 -9.13
N TRP A 53 -8.20 -6.39 -9.16
CA TRP A 53 -8.89 -7.34 -10.03
C TRP A 53 -10.39 -7.36 -9.76
N PHE A 54 -10.79 -7.40 -8.48
CA PHE A 54 -12.20 -7.39 -8.09
C PHE A 54 -12.89 -6.09 -8.49
N VAL A 55 -12.22 -4.95 -8.35
CA VAL A 55 -12.71 -3.64 -8.80
C VAL A 55 -12.89 -3.62 -10.33
N ILE A 56 -11.93 -4.14 -11.11
CA ILE A 56 -12.07 -4.26 -12.57
C ILE A 56 -13.24 -5.17 -12.93
N PHE A 57 -13.37 -6.31 -12.25
CA PHE A 57 -14.46 -7.25 -12.47
C PHE A 57 -15.83 -6.56 -12.25
N LEU A 58 -15.98 -5.83 -11.15
CA LEU A 58 -17.19 -5.04 -10.87
C LEU A 58 -17.40 -3.91 -11.88
N ALA A 59 -16.32 -3.28 -12.36
CA ALA A 59 -16.37 -2.25 -13.40
C ALA A 59 -16.91 -2.80 -14.72
N VAL A 60 -16.43 -3.98 -15.13
CA VAL A 60 -16.91 -4.66 -16.34
C VAL A 60 -18.35 -5.11 -16.17
N LEU A 61 -18.79 -5.51 -14.98
CA LEU A 61 -20.20 -5.88 -14.74
C LEU A 61 -21.13 -4.66 -14.73
N SER A 62 -20.66 -3.53 -14.18
CA SER A 62 -21.46 -2.32 -13.94
C SER A 62 -21.25 -1.23 -15.00
N TRP A 63 -20.57 -1.54 -16.11
CA TRP A 63 -20.16 -0.55 -17.13
C TRP A 63 -21.32 0.27 -17.71
N ARG A 64 -22.54 -0.28 -17.71
CA ARG A 64 -23.75 0.43 -18.18
C ARG A 64 -24.22 1.54 -17.24
N ASN A 65 -23.83 1.50 -15.97
CA ASN A 65 -24.28 2.46 -14.97
C ASN A 65 -23.08 3.15 -14.30
N ASN A 66 -22.73 4.32 -14.82
CA ASN A 66 -21.61 5.13 -14.35
C ASN A 66 -21.71 5.49 -12.86
N VAL A 67 -22.92 5.67 -12.32
CA VAL A 67 -23.14 6.07 -10.92
C VAL A 67 -22.80 4.92 -9.99
N VAL A 68 -23.32 3.72 -10.29
CA VAL A 68 -23.05 2.51 -9.50
C VAL A 68 -21.55 2.23 -9.46
N LEU A 69 -20.87 2.33 -10.61
CA LEU A 69 -19.43 2.12 -10.69
C LEU A 69 -18.64 3.16 -9.89
N THR A 70 -19.05 4.43 -9.94
CA THR A 70 -18.43 5.49 -9.13
C THR A 70 -18.55 5.19 -7.64
N VAL A 71 -19.74 4.79 -7.19
CA VAL A 71 -19.98 4.42 -5.79
C VAL A 71 -19.12 3.23 -5.38
N ILE A 72 -19.04 2.18 -6.22
CA ILE A 72 -18.19 1.01 -5.96
C ILE A 72 -16.72 1.41 -5.79
N LEU A 73 -16.18 2.27 -6.67
CA LEU A 73 -14.79 2.72 -6.59
C LEU A 73 -14.54 3.54 -5.33
N ILE A 74 -15.43 4.49 -5.01
CA ILE A 74 -15.32 5.28 -3.77
C ILE A 74 -15.34 4.35 -2.55
N LEU A 75 -16.29 3.41 -2.48
CA LEU A 75 -16.38 2.47 -1.37
C LEU A 75 -15.14 1.57 -1.28
N ALA A 76 -14.66 1.04 -2.40
CA ALA A 76 -13.43 0.24 -2.43
C ALA A 76 -12.23 1.04 -1.90
N TYR A 77 -12.16 2.33 -2.24
CA TYR A 77 -11.09 3.21 -1.78
C TYR A 77 -11.19 3.47 -0.28
N TRP A 78 -12.40 3.76 0.21
CA TRP A 78 -12.67 3.97 1.62
C TRP A 78 -12.38 2.73 2.47
N ILE A 79 -12.81 1.55 2.02
CA ILE A 79 -12.51 0.27 2.67
C ILE A 79 -11.00 0.09 2.73
N ARG A 80 -10.29 0.23 1.61
CA ARG A 80 -8.82 0.15 1.57
C ARG A 80 -8.18 1.12 2.57
N TYR A 81 -8.60 2.38 2.56
CA TYR A 81 -8.05 3.43 3.41
C TYR A 81 -8.30 3.17 4.91
N TYR A 82 -9.48 2.66 5.26
CA TYR A 82 -9.83 2.35 6.65
C TYR A 82 -9.02 1.19 7.21
N PHE A 83 -8.86 0.10 6.45
CA PHE A 83 -8.11 -1.06 6.92
C PHE A 83 -6.59 -0.86 6.87
N TRP A 84 -6.08 -0.07 5.91
CA TRP A 84 -4.64 0.19 5.74
C TRP A 84 -4.38 1.66 5.43
N PRO A 85 -4.45 2.54 6.44
CA PRO A 85 -4.17 3.95 6.24
C PRO A 85 -2.69 4.14 5.88
N ASN A 86 -2.42 4.53 4.64
CA ASN A 86 -1.11 4.97 4.21
C ASN A 86 -1.22 6.37 3.60
N ARG A 87 -0.46 7.33 4.14
CA ARG A 87 -0.48 8.73 3.70
C ARG A 87 0.07 8.87 2.28
N GLU A 88 1.10 8.09 1.94
CA GLU A 88 1.72 8.12 0.61
C GLU A 88 0.74 7.63 -0.46
N ASP A 89 0.05 6.52 -0.23
CA ASP A 89 -1.01 6.01 -1.10
C ASP A 89 -2.12 7.04 -1.32
N HIS A 90 -2.48 7.81 -0.29
CA HIS A 90 -3.52 8.83 -0.41
C HIS A 90 -3.09 9.97 -1.34
N VAL A 91 -1.86 10.47 -1.18
CA VAL A 91 -1.31 11.52 -2.06
C VAL A 91 -1.25 11.02 -3.52
N LEU A 92 -0.82 9.78 -3.73
CA LEU A 92 -0.77 9.18 -5.07
C LEU A 92 -2.15 8.98 -5.67
N TYR A 93 -3.11 8.55 -4.85
CA TYR A 93 -4.49 8.39 -5.28
C TYR A 93 -5.09 9.71 -5.74
N VAL A 94 -4.96 10.77 -4.93
CA VAL A 94 -5.46 12.11 -5.26
C VAL A 94 -4.72 12.67 -6.48
N GLY A 95 -3.40 12.52 -6.54
CA GLY A 95 -2.59 12.95 -7.69
C GLY A 95 -3.02 12.25 -8.99
N GLY A 96 -3.18 10.92 -8.96
CA GLY A 96 -3.69 10.15 -10.10
C GLY A 96 -5.11 10.53 -10.49
N ALA A 97 -6.00 10.71 -9.51
CA ALA A 97 -7.40 11.08 -9.73
C ALA A 97 -7.59 12.49 -10.29
N LEU A 98 -6.57 13.36 -10.22
CA LEU A 98 -6.60 14.68 -10.86
C LEU A 98 -5.88 14.67 -12.21
N LEU A 99 -4.63 14.21 -12.23
CA LEU A 99 -3.78 14.27 -13.42
C LEU A 99 -4.26 13.33 -14.53
N GLY A 100 -4.73 12.13 -14.20
CA GLY A 100 -5.26 11.16 -15.16
C GLY A 100 -6.45 11.72 -15.94
N PRO A 101 -7.53 12.16 -15.27
CA PRO A 101 -8.68 12.77 -15.92
C PRO A 101 -8.37 14.01 -16.74
N ILE A 102 -7.41 14.83 -16.33
CA ILE A 102 -7.00 16.00 -17.14
C ILE A 102 -6.48 15.53 -18.50
N ALA A 103 -5.60 14.52 -18.52
CA ALA A 103 -5.10 13.95 -19.77
C ALA A 103 -6.24 13.36 -20.63
N GLU A 104 -7.18 12.67 -20.01
CA GLU A 104 -8.36 12.09 -20.67
C GLU A 104 -9.31 13.15 -21.25
N ILE A 105 -9.55 14.24 -20.51
CA ILE A 105 -10.38 15.36 -20.98
C ILE A 105 -9.71 16.03 -22.19
N ILE A 106 -8.39 16.21 -22.18
CA ILE A 106 -7.66 16.76 -23.32
C ILE A 106 -7.77 15.81 -24.52
N ALA A 107 -7.51 14.51 -24.33
CA ALA A 107 -7.56 13.52 -25.40
C ALA A 107 -8.95 13.42 -26.04
N THR A 108 -10.00 13.42 -25.23
CA THR A 108 -11.40 13.37 -25.70
C THR A 108 -11.86 14.66 -26.36
N LYS A 109 -11.35 15.82 -25.93
CA LYS A 109 -11.63 17.12 -26.59
C LYS A 109 -10.92 17.29 -27.91
N VAL A 110 -9.70 16.77 -28.03
CA VAL A 110 -8.92 16.77 -29.29
C VAL A 110 -9.48 15.72 -30.28
N GLY A 111 -10.35 14.82 -29.81
CA GLY A 111 -10.98 13.79 -30.64
C GLY A 111 -10.08 12.59 -30.88
N ILE A 112 -9.09 12.33 -30.01
CA ILE A 112 -8.23 11.14 -30.09
C ILE A 112 -9.07 9.88 -29.90
N TRP A 113 -9.99 9.90 -28.91
CA TRP A 113 -11.01 8.88 -28.71
C TRP A 113 -12.25 9.46 -28.02
N HIS A 114 -13.32 8.68 -28.00
CA HIS A 114 -14.58 9.03 -27.34
C HIS A 114 -15.07 7.91 -26.43
N TYR A 115 -15.61 8.29 -25.27
CA TYR A 115 -16.32 7.36 -24.40
C TYR A 115 -17.75 7.14 -24.88
N THR A 116 -18.25 5.93 -24.75
CA THR A 116 -19.64 5.57 -25.07
C THR A 116 -20.66 6.18 -24.12
N LEU A 117 -20.29 6.44 -22.86
CA LEU A 117 -21.16 7.03 -21.84
C LEU A 117 -20.44 8.18 -21.10
N PRO A 118 -20.23 9.33 -21.75
CA PRO A 118 -19.67 10.50 -21.09
C PRO A 118 -20.68 11.07 -20.09
N THR A 119 -20.22 11.44 -18.89
CA THR A 119 -21.08 12.03 -17.84
C THR A 119 -20.66 13.45 -17.49
N PHE A 120 -19.36 13.71 -17.44
CA PHE A 120 -18.82 15.02 -17.08
C PHE A 120 -17.61 15.33 -17.98
N LEU A 121 -17.60 16.51 -18.62
CA LEU A 121 -16.48 16.96 -19.48
C LEU A 121 -16.00 15.93 -20.52
N ASN A 122 -16.92 15.18 -21.14
CA ASN A 122 -16.65 14.08 -22.08
C ASN A 122 -15.97 12.83 -21.50
N ILE A 123 -15.86 12.73 -20.18
CA ILE A 123 -15.36 11.54 -19.49
C ILE A 123 -16.43 10.92 -18.58
N PRO A 124 -16.36 9.61 -18.28
CA PRO A 124 -17.23 8.97 -17.29
C PRO A 124 -16.92 9.43 -15.87
N LEU A 125 -17.94 9.54 -15.01
CA LEU A 125 -17.79 10.00 -13.62
C LEU A 125 -16.85 9.12 -12.77
N TRP A 126 -16.76 7.83 -13.10
CA TRP A 126 -15.94 6.86 -12.39
C TRP A 126 -14.45 6.93 -12.78
N LEU A 127 -14.13 7.55 -13.91
CA LEU A 127 -12.79 7.57 -14.51
C LEU A 127 -11.72 8.22 -13.61
N PRO A 128 -11.99 9.34 -12.92
CA PRO A 128 -11.07 9.90 -11.93
C PRO A 128 -10.67 8.92 -10.83
N PHE A 129 -11.64 8.21 -10.28
CA PHE A 129 -11.39 7.26 -9.20
C PHE A 129 -10.60 6.04 -9.69
N ALA A 130 -10.86 5.59 -10.92
CA ALA A 130 -10.09 4.52 -11.55
C ALA A 130 -8.61 4.93 -11.75
N TRP A 131 -8.35 6.16 -12.21
CA TRP A 131 -6.99 6.68 -12.35
C TRP A 131 -6.26 6.79 -11.00
N GLY A 132 -6.96 7.19 -9.94
CA GLY A 132 -6.39 7.17 -8.58
C GLY A 132 -5.97 5.77 -8.15
N PHE A 133 -6.82 4.76 -8.38
CA PHE A 133 -6.47 3.36 -8.08
C PHE A 133 -5.29 2.85 -8.91
N ALA A 134 -5.27 3.18 -10.21
CA ALA A 134 -4.19 2.79 -11.11
C ALA A 134 -2.85 3.38 -10.65
N ALA A 135 -2.82 4.67 -10.29
CA ALA A 135 -1.60 5.32 -9.80
C ALA A 135 -1.01 4.61 -8.56
N VAL A 136 -1.85 4.30 -7.58
CA VAL A 136 -1.43 3.57 -6.37
C VAL A 136 -0.93 2.17 -6.72
N LEU A 137 -1.61 1.45 -7.60
CA LEU A 137 -1.21 0.11 -7.99
C LEU A 137 0.12 0.10 -8.74
N ILE A 138 0.28 0.97 -9.74
CA ILE A 138 1.49 1.08 -10.56
C ILE A 138 2.70 1.32 -9.66
N LEU A 139 2.60 2.26 -8.71
CA LEU A 139 3.72 2.54 -7.82
C LEU A 139 4.01 1.36 -6.88
N ARG A 140 2.99 0.70 -6.33
CA ARG A 140 3.19 -0.47 -5.46
C ARG A 140 3.83 -1.63 -6.17
N ILE A 141 3.45 -1.88 -7.42
CA ILE A 141 4.10 -2.86 -8.28
C ILE A 141 5.55 -2.45 -8.52
N ALA A 142 5.81 -1.19 -8.89
CA ALA A 142 7.16 -0.68 -9.14
C ALA A 142 8.06 -0.81 -7.91
N LEU A 143 7.60 -0.41 -6.72
CA LEU A 143 8.32 -0.60 -5.45
C LEU A 143 8.56 -2.08 -5.15
N GLY A 144 7.58 -2.94 -5.43
CA GLY A 144 7.74 -4.39 -5.31
C GLY A 144 8.84 -4.97 -6.20
N PHE A 145 9.11 -4.36 -7.36
CA PHE A 145 10.23 -4.73 -8.24
C PHE A 145 11.55 -4.10 -7.80
N VAL A 146 11.58 -2.82 -7.45
CA VAL A 146 12.79 -2.11 -7.00
C VAL A 146 13.38 -2.78 -5.75
N ASN A 147 12.54 -3.11 -4.77
CA ASN A 147 12.97 -3.81 -3.55
C ASN A 147 13.52 -5.22 -3.80
N ARG A 148 13.24 -5.81 -4.98
CA ARG A 148 13.83 -7.09 -5.40
C ARG A 148 15.08 -6.93 -6.25
N ALA A 149 15.18 -5.84 -7.01
CA ALA A 149 16.28 -5.57 -7.92
C ALA A 149 17.50 -4.97 -7.22
N VAL A 150 17.28 -4.22 -6.13
CA VAL A 150 18.34 -3.64 -5.31
C VAL A 150 18.17 -4.15 -3.88
N PRO A 151 18.86 -5.22 -3.46
CA PRO A 151 19.07 -5.41 -2.04
C PRO A 151 19.85 -4.19 -1.57
N VAL A 152 19.27 -3.40 -0.65
CA VAL A 152 20.00 -2.35 0.07
C VAL A 152 21.02 -3.06 0.95
N ARG A 153 22.11 -3.50 0.34
CA ARG A 153 23.26 -4.10 0.99
C ARG A 153 24.46 -3.30 0.54
N GLY A 154 24.92 -2.43 1.44
CA GLY A 154 26.18 -1.71 1.32
C GLY A 154 26.05 -0.29 0.79
N LEU A 155 25.78 0.65 1.69
CA LEU A 155 26.61 1.84 1.88
C LEU A 155 26.74 2.09 3.38
#